data_AF-A0A7S2C5C6-F1
#
_entry.id   AF-A0A7S2C5C6-F1
#
_cell.length_a   1.000
_cell.length_b   1.000
_cell.length_c   1.000
_cell.angle_alpha   90.00
_cell.angle_beta   90.00
_cell.angle_gamma   90.00
#
_symmetry.space_group_name_H-M   'P 1'
#
loop_
_entity.id
_entity.type
_entity.pdbx_description
1 polymer ?
#
loop_
_entity_poly.entity_id
_entity_poly.type
_entity_poly.pdbx_seq_one_letter_code
_entity_poly.pdbx_strand_id
1 'polypeptide(L)'
;YFDALHTVYTTGDDEGRELYGDFFLGHAHLVALHDSYDWKFHANLFFLTSHPAFQLKLEQSLHAVNPNVSTPYWDFMVDHDLGSNWSQSLVYEPDWFGTVNNHQSDSYRVKGRFRDVKLIFDRDSDAYPNSYHNPYGYISATKDCN
;
A
#
# COMPACT_ATOMS: atom_id res chain seq x y z
N TYR A 1 2.14 11.20 -9.75
CA TYR A 1 1.59 10.37 -8.66
C TYR A 1 2.47 9.15 -8.41
N PHE A 2 2.58 8.20 -9.35
CA PHE A 2 3.31 6.94 -9.11
C PHE A 2 4.79 7.09 -8.75
N ASP A 3 5.50 8.12 -9.25
CA ASP A 3 6.88 8.39 -8.82
C ASP A 3 6.93 8.75 -7.31
N ALA A 4 6.04 9.63 -6.86
CA ALA A 4 5.94 10.02 -5.44
C ALA A 4 5.50 8.84 -4.57
N LEU A 5 4.55 8.04 -5.05
CA LEU A 5 4.14 6.82 -4.36
C LEU A 5 5.31 5.84 -4.23
N HIS A 6 6.09 5.65 -5.28
CA HIS A 6 7.28 4.80 -5.21
C HIS A 6 8.28 5.30 -4.17
N THR A 7 8.55 6.62 -4.10
CA THR A 7 9.37 7.19 -3.02
C THR A 7 8.83 6.83 -1.64
N VAL A 8 7.52 7.03 -1.40
CA VAL A 8 6.88 6.63 -0.12
C VAL A 8 7.07 5.13 0.18
N TYR A 9 7.09 4.29 -0.86
CA TYR A 9 7.29 2.85 -0.76
C TYR A 9 8.75 2.38 -0.65
N THR A 10 9.73 3.25 -0.87
CA THR A 10 11.14 2.87 -0.82
C THR A 10 11.94 3.62 0.24
N THR A 11 11.40 4.68 0.81
CA THR A 11 12.06 5.53 1.80
C THR A 11 11.52 5.23 3.21
N GLY A 12 12.44 5.04 4.17
CA GLY A 12 12.09 4.83 5.58
C GLY A 12 11.63 6.13 6.26
N ASP A 13 10.99 6.02 7.42
CA ASP A 13 10.46 7.18 8.17
C ASP A 13 11.54 8.22 8.49
N ASP A 14 12.67 7.81 9.06
CA ASP A 14 13.72 8.75 9.50
C ASP A 14 14.37 9.47 8.32
N GLU A 15 14.78 8.71 7.30
CA GLU A 15 15.32 9.25 6.05
C GLU A 15 14.31 10.17 5.36
N GLY A 16 13.05 9.76 5.30
CA GLY A 16 12.01 10.51 4.63
C GLY A 16 11.63 11.79 5.37
N ARG A 17 11.63 11.81 6.70
CA ARG A 17 11.45 13.05 7.48
C ARG A 17 12.62 14.00 7.31
N GLU A 18 13.85 13.49 7.22
CA GLU A 18 15.03 14.30 6.94
C GLU A 18 14.95 14.94 5.54
N LEU A 19 14.51 14.19 4.53
CA LEU A 19 14.46 14.65 3.14
C LEU A 19 13.22 15.47 2.79
N TYR A 20 12.05 15.11 3.32
CA TYR A 20 10.74 15.62 2.90
C TYR A 20 9.96 16.32 4.02
N GLY A 21 10.48 16.33 5.25
CA GLY A 21 9.92 17.00 6.40
C GLY A 21 9.05 16.11 7.30
N ASP A 22 8.69 16.66 8.47
CA ASP A 22 8.13 15.92 9.62
C ASP A 22 6.83 15.13 9.32
N PHE A 23 6.09 15.52 8.29
CA PHE A 23 4.83 14.88 7.91
C PHE A 23 5.02 13.64 7.02
N PHE A 24 6.24 13.34 6.58
CA PHE A 24 6.50 12.14 5.80
C PHE A 24 6.37 10.88 6.67
N LEU A 25 5.58 9.92 6.18
CA LEU A 25 5.49 8.55 6.68
C LEU A 25 5.79 7.59 5.53
N GLY A 26 6.71 6.66 5.75
CA GLY A 26 7.01 5.60 4.79
C GLY A 26 5.91 4.54 4.76
N HIS A 27 5.92 3.70 3.72
CA HIS A 27 4.93 2.63 3.56
C HIS A 27 4.86 1.68 4.77
N ALA A 28 6.00 1.41 5.42
CA ALA A 28 6.11 0.58 6.61
C ALA A 28 5.18 1.04 7.73
N HIS A 29 5.24 2.33 8.04
CA HIS A 29 4.41 2.96 9.05
C HIS A 29 2.93 2.90 8.69
N LEU A 30 2.59 3.26 7.44
CA LEU A 30 1.19 3.34 7.00
C LEU A 30 0.49 1.97 7.06
N VAL A 31 1.19 0.90 6.70
CA VAL A 31 0.67 -0.48 6.80
C VAL A 31 0.60 -0.92 8.26
N ALA A 32 1.63 -0.68 9.07
CA ALA A 32 1.59 -1.01 10.49
C ALA A 32 0.43 -0.30 11.22
N LEU A 33 0.09 0.93 10.83
CA LEU A 33 -1.07 1.66 11.33
C LEU A 33 -2.38 0.95 10.97
N HIS A 34 -2.54 0.51 9.72
CA HIS A 34 -3.73 -0.20 9.26
C HIS A 34 -3.87 -1.59 9.90
N ASP A 35 -2.75 -2.28 10.10
CA ASP A 35 -2.71 -3.66 10.60
C ASP A 35 -2.48 -3.77 12.11
N SER A 36 -2.71 -2.68 12.84
CA SER A 36 -2.60 -2.64 14.29
C SER A 36 -3.50 -3.69 14.95
N TYR A 37 -2.94 -4.53 15.82
CA TYR A 37 -3.69 -5.52 16.59
C TYR A 37 -4.74 -4.89 17.51
N ASP A 38 -4.38 -3.78 18.15
CA ASP A 38 -5.20 -3.11 19.18
C ASP A 38 -6.42 -2.39 18.60
N TRP A 39 -6.42 -2.10 17.29
CA TRP A 39 -7.42 -1.27 16.65
C TRP A 39 -8.04 -2.04 15.49
N LYS A 40 -9.32 -2.36 15.61
CA LYS A 40 -10.08 -2.98 14.52
C LYS A 40 -10.65 -1.85 13.66
N PHE A 41 -10.20 -1.73 12.41
CA PHE A 41 -10.72 -0.73 11.46
C PHE A 41 -11.81 -1.26 10.53
N HIS A 42 -12.16 -2.54 10.66
CA HIS A 42 -13.16 -3.23 9.83
C HIS A 42 -14.38 -3.66 10.65
N ALA A 43 -15.52 -3.79 9.99
CA ALA A 43 -16.78 -4.30 10.56
C ALA A 43 -17.28 -3.56 11.82
N ASN A 44 -16.96 -2.27 11.95
CA ASN A 44 -17.43 -1.44 13.05
C ASN A 44 -17.61 0.04 12.62
N LEU A 45 -18.12 0.86 13.53
CA LEU A 45 -18.47 2.26 13.28
C LEU A 45 -17.27 3.16 12.92
N PHE A 46 -16.05 2.73 13.20
CA PHE A 46 -14.83 3.46 12.89
C PHE A 46 -14.33 3.23 11.46
N PHE A 47 -14.90 2.29 10.71
CA PHE A 47 -14.47 1.98 9.34
C PHE A 47 -14.51 3.22 8.42
N LEU A 48 -15.65 3.92 8.38
CA LEU A 48 -15.87 5.05 7.47
C LEU A 48 -15.06 6.30 7.83
N THR A 49 -14.52 6.39 9.04
CA THR A 49 -13.70 7.54 9.46
C THR A 49 -12.20 7.22 9.47
N SER A 50 -11.83 5.99 9.81
CA SER A 50 -10.43 5.53 9.82
C SER A 50 -9.81 5.49 8.43
N HIS A 51 -10.50 4.93 7.43
CA HIS A 51 -9.93 4.78 6.09
C HIS A 51 -9.65 6.12 5.40
N PRO A 52 -10.56 7.12 5.43
CA PRO A 52 -10.23 8.47 4.98
C PRO A 52 -9.09 9.12 5.78
N ALA A 53 -8.98 8.86 7.09
CA ALA A 53 -7.87 9.38 7.88
C ALA A 53 -6.51 8.76 7.46
N PHE A 54 -6.48 7.47 7.13
CA PHE A 54 -5.29 6.81 6.57
C PHE A 54 -4.93 7.37 5.20
N GLN A 55 -5.94 7.58 4.36
CA GLN A 55 -5.76 8.22 3.05
C GLN A 55 -5.13 9.61 3.18
N LEU A 56 -5.59 10.43 4.12
CA LEU A 56 -5.00 11.75 4.38
C LEU A 56 -3.54 11.67 4.80
N LYS A 57 -3.14 10.66 5.58
CA LYS A 57 -1.73 10.44 5.96
C LYS A 57 -0.85 10.04 4.77
N LEU A 58 -1.37 9.19 3.89
CA LEU A 58 -0.69 8.84 2.63
C LEU A 58 -0.56 10.09 1.75
N GLU A 59 -1.63 10.88 1.60
CA GLU A 59 -1.62 12.12 0.82
C GLU A 59 -0.63 13.15 1.37
N GLN A 60 -0.53 13.30 2.70
CA GLN A 60 0.49 14.14 3.32
C GLN A 60 1.90 13.70 2.94
N SER A 61 2.18 12.40 2.95
CA SER A 61 3.48 11.85 2.56
C SER A 61 3.76 12.04 1.06
N LEU A 62 2.74 11.87 0.21
CA LEU A 62 2.84 12.15 -1.22
C LEU A 62 3.11 13.63 -1.51
N HIS A 63 2.45 14.54 -0.80
CA HIS A 63 2.63 15.99 -0.95
C HIS A 63 3.97 16.48 -0.39
N ALA A 64 4.49 15.83 0.65
CA ALA A 64 5.85 16.06 1.14
C ALA A 64 6.90 15.76 0.06
N VAL A 65 6.68 14.70 -0.75
CA VAL A 65 7.55 14.36 -1.88
C VAL A 65 7.29 15.25 -3.10
N ASN A 66 6.03 15.47 -3.46
CA ASN A 66 5.64 16.31 -4.59
C ASN A 66 4.26 16.94 -4.35
N PRO A 67 4.16 18.25 -4.10
CA PRO A 67 2.89 18.91 -3.76
C PRO A 67 1.90 19.02 -4.93
N ASN A 68 2.33 18.70 -6.17
CA ASN A 68 1.49 18.81 -7.37
C ASN A 68 0.75 17.51 -7.74
N VAL A 69 0.84 16.46 -6.91
CA VAL A 69 0.15 15.19 -7.20
C VAL A 69 -1.20 15.12 -6.48
N SER A 70 -2.15 14.45 -7.12
CA SER A 70 -3.40 14.01 -6.51
C SER A 70 -3.46 12.49 -6.48
N THR A 71 -4.21 11.93 -5.53
CA THR A 71 -4.45 10.48 -5.48
C THR A 71 -5.57 10.09 -6.44
N PRO A 72 -5.31 9.24 -7.45
CA PRO A 72 -6.37 8.69 -8.27
C PRO A 72 -7.23 7.73 -7.44
N TYR A 73 -8.50 7.60 -7.83
CA TYR A 73 -9.36 6.51 -7.36
C TYR A 73 -9.51 5.48 -8.48
N TRP A 74 -9.78 4.23 -8.11
CA TRP A 74 -10.12 3.18 -9.06
C TRP A 74 -11.64 3.03 -9.16
N ASP A 75 -12.20 3.31 -10.33
CA ASP A 75 -13.60 3.05 -10.63
C ASP A 75 -13.78 1.60 -11.13
N PHE A 76 -13.91 0.67 -10.19
CA PHE A 76 -14.13 -0.74 -10.52
C PHE A 76 -15.49 -1.00 -11.19
N MET A 77 -16.42 -0.03 -11.18
CA MET A 77 -17.70 -0.17 -11.88
C MET A 77 -17.54 0.00 -13.39
N VAL A 78 -16.56 0.81 -13.82
CA VAL A 78 -16.17 0.89 -15.24
C VAL A 78 -15.50 -0.40 -15.68
N ASP A 79 -14.58 -0.91 -14.86
CA ASP A 79 -13.86 -2.15 -15.17
C ASP A 79 -14.70 -3.41 -15.02
N HIS A 80 -15.89 -3.32 -14.42
CA HIS A 80 -16.85 -4.41 -14.38
C HIS A 80 -17.14 -4.98 -15.77
N ASP A 81 -17.20 -4.11 -16.79
CA ASP A 81 -17.48 -4.49 -18.18
C ASP A 81 -16.39 -5.38 -18.79
N LEU A 82 -15.19 -5.41 -18.21
CA LEU A 82 -14.12 -6.33 -18.64
C LEU A 82 -14.44 -7.79 -18.28
N GLY A 83 -15.31 -8.04 -17.30
CA GLY A 83 -15.73 -9.39 -16.91
C GLY A 83 -14.56 -10.33 -16.62
N SER A 84 -14.46 -11.43 -17.37
CA SER A 84 -13.34 -12.39 -17.24
C SER A 84 -11.97 -11.81 -17.60
N ASN A 85 -11.95 -10.68 -18.32
CA ASN A 85 -10.74 -9.96 -18.72
C ASN A 85 -10.38 -8.83 -17.76
N TRP A 86 -10.84 -8.87 -16.50
CA TRP A 86 -10.55 -7.86 -15.46
C TRP A 86 -9.06 -7.48 -15.35
N SER A 87 -8.16 -8.42 -15.65
CA SER A 87 -6.71 -8.20 -15.65
C SER A 87 -6.20 -7.26 -16.75
N GLN A 88 -7.06 -6.89 -17.70
CA GLN A 88 -6.80 -5.87 -18.72
C GLN A 88 -7.13 -4.46 -18.23
N SER A 89 -7.58 -4.30 -16.98
CA SER A 89 -7.74 -2.97 -16.39
C SER A 89 -6.41 -2.22 -16.37
N LEU A 90 -6.49 -0.92 -16.61
CA LEU A 90 -5.36 0.00 -16.59
C LEU A 90 -4.56 -0.09 -15.26
N VAL A 91 -5.21 -0.41 -14.14
CA VAL A 91 -4.53 -0.52 -12.84
C VAL A 91 -3.47 -1.62 -12.81
N TYR A 92 -3.59 -2.63 -13.69
CA TYR A 92 -2.64 -3.74 -13.84
C TYR A 92 -1.63 -3.53 -14.97
N GLU A 93 -1.52 -2.33 -15.56
CA GLU A 93 -0.48 -2.05 -16.55
C GLU A 93 0.92 -1.88 -15.90
N PRO A 94 2.03 -2.14 -16.62
CA PRO A 94 3.40 -2.02 -16.08
C PRO A 94 3.74 -0.64 -15.50
N ASP A 95 3.17 0.42 -16.08
CA ASP A 95 3.40 1.81 -15.66
C ASP A 95 2.50 2.26 -14.51
N TRP A 96 1.54 1.42 -14.10
CA TRP A 96 0.64 1.60 -12.96
C TRP A 96 1.14 0.78 -11.76
N PHE A 97 0.30 -0.10 -11.19
CA PHE A 97 0.67 -0.93 -10.04
C PHE A 97 1.39 -2.22 -10.45
N GLY A 98 1.42 -2.54 -11.75
CA GLY A 98 2.13 -3.68 -12.30
C GLY A 98 1.21 -4.82 -12.74
N THR A 99 1.73 -5.63 -13.68
CA THR A 99 0.96 -6.70 -14.32
C THR A 99 0.70 -7.90 -13.43
N VAL A 100 -0.46 -8.52 -13.62
CA VAL A 100 -0.80 -9.83 -13.01
C VAL A 100 -0.20 -11.03 -13.75
N ASN A 101 0.50 -10.82 -14.87
CA ASN A 101 1.22 -11.88 -15.58
C ASN A 101 2.53 -12.24 -14.83
N ASN A 102 2.36 -12.89 -13.68
CA ASN A 102 3.44 -13.30 -12.81
C ASN A 102 3.69 -14.81 -12.92
N HIS A 103 4.94 -15.21 -12.70
CA HIS A 103 5.36 -16.60 -12.86
C HIS A 103 6.23 -17.06 -11.69
N GLN A 104 6.18 -18.37 -11.39
CA GLN A 104 6.97 -18.97 -10.32
C GLN A 104 8.48 -18.77 -10.48
N SER A 105 8.96 -18.78 -11.73
CA SER A 105 10.37 -18.54 -12.07
C SER A 105 10.87 -17.16 -11.62
N ASP A 106 9.94 -16.26 -11.29
CA ASP A 106 10.18 -14.91 -10.82
C ASP A 106 9.48 -14.64 -9.48
N SER A 107 9.31 -15.69 -8.66
CA SER A 107 8.69 -15.62 -7.34
C SER A 107 7.32 -14.91 -7.33
N TYR A 108 6.57 -15.00 -8.43
CA TYR A 108 5.28 -14.33 -8.60
C TYR A 108 5.32 -12.79 -8.42
N ARG A 109 6.48 -12.15 -8.64
CA ARG A 109 6.62 -10.69 -8.53
C ARG A 109 5.79 -9.97 -9.60
N VAL A 110 5.22 -8.83 -9.20
CA VAL A 110 4.64 -7.87 -10.14
C VAL A 110 5.74 -7.31 -11.07
N LYS A 111 5.33 -6.84 -12.24
CA LYS A 111 6.22 -6.15 -13.19
C LYS A 111 6.11 -4.64 -12.99
N GLY A 112 7.16 -3.91 -13.38
CA GLY A 112 7.15 -2.45 -13.34
C GLY A 112 7.66 -1.87 -12.02
N ARG A 113 7.20 -0.66 -11.72
CA ARG A 113 7.77 0.24 -10.71
C ARG A 113 7.85 -0.35 -9.30
N PHE A 114 6.84 -1.12 -8.89
CA PHE A 114 6.73 -1.64 -7.53
C PHE A 114 7.33 -3.05 -7.37
N ARG A 115 8.05 -3.55 -8.38
CA ARG A 115 8.58 -4.91 -8.44
C ARG A 115 9.50 -5.28 -7.27
N ASP A 116 10.39 -4.37 -6.89
CA ASP A 116 11.43 -4.61 -5.89
C ASP A 116 11.18 -3.87 -4.57
N VAL A 117 9.97 -3.34 -4.40
CA VAL A 117 9.49 -2.82 -3.11
C VAL A 117 9.54 -3.96 -2.10
N LYS A 118 10.15 -3.67 -0.95
CA LYS A 118 10.26 -4.63 0.13
C LYS A 118 8.88 -4.86 0.75
N LEU A 119 8.47 -6.12 0.84
CA LEU A 119 7.34 -6.48 1.67
C LEU A 119 7.68 -6.13 3.12
N ILE A 120 6.72 -5.54 3.82
CA ILE A 120 6.77 -5.44 5.26
C ILE A 120 6.43 -6.84 5.76
N PHE A 121 7.47 -7.65 5.91
CA PHE A 121 7.39 -8.89 6.65
C PHE A 121 8.31 -8.75 7.82
N ASP A 122 7.78 -8.13 8.87
CA ASP A 122 8.53 -7.84 10.08
C ASP A 122 8.25 -8.89 11.16
N ARG A 123 8.55 -10.16 10.84
CA ARG A 123 8.30 -11.27 11.79
C ARG A 123 9.21 -11.19 13.02
N ASP A 124 10.39 -10.59 12.87
CA ASP A 124 11.50 -10.70 13.82
C ASP A 124 12.05 -9.32 14.30
N SER A 125 11.54 -8.14 13.87
CA SER A 125 12.09 -6.82 14.24
C SER A 125 11.26 -6.02 15.27
N ASP A 126 12.01 -5.21 16.03
CA ASP A 126 11.53 -4.34 17.11
C ASP A 126 10.72 -3.12 16.61
N ALA A 127 10.75 -2.80 15.31
CA ALA A 127 10.15 -1.57 14.78
C ALA A 127 8.62 -1.65 14.66
N TYR A 128 8.08 -2.79 14.21
CA TYR A 128 6.63 -3.01 14.08
C TYR A 128 6.23 -4.43 14.55
N PRO A 129 6.43 -4.78 15.84
CA PRO A 129 6.36 -6.16 16.36
C PRO A 129 4.99 -6.84 16.26
N ASN A 130 3.94 -6.11 15.86
CA ASN A 130 2.57 -6.61 15.74
C ASN A 130 2.03 -6.58 14.29
N SER A 131 2.87 -6.32 13.28
CA SER A 131 2.44 -6.26 11.88
C SER A 131 2.67 -7.60 11.18
N TYR A 132 1.59 -8.35 10.93
CA TYR A 132 1.60 -9.65 10.23
C TYR A 132 1.13 -9.57 8.77
N HIS A 133 0.83 -8.38 8.27
CA HIS A 133 0.26 -8.16 6.95
C HIS A 133 1.11 -7.18 6.14
N ASN A 134 1.04 -7.31 4.82
CA ASN A 134 1.68 -6.38 3.89
C ASN A 134 0.60 -5.47 3.24
N PRO A 135 0.98 -4.42 2.48
CA PRO A 135 0.02 -3.50 1.87
C PRO A 135 -0.96 -4.17 0.87
N TYR A 136 -0.68 -5.41 0.46
CA TYR A 136 -1.51 -6.23 -0.43
C TYR A 136 -2.28 -7.34 0.31
N GLY A 137 -2.24 -7.37 1.65
CA GLY A 137 -3.01 -8.27 2.52
C GLY A 137 -2.17 -9.31 3.28
N TYR A 138 -2.84 -10.40 3.68
CA TYR A 138 -2.25 -11.48 4.49
C TYR A 138 -1.02 -12.11 3.81
N ILE A 139 0.07 -12.27 4.57
CA ILE A 139 1.22 -13.09 4.18
C ILE A 139 0.92 -14.60 4.40
N SER A 140 -0.07 -14.92 5.24
CA SER A 140 -0.70 -16.25 5.33
C SER A 140 -2.16 -16.18 5.80
N ALA A 141 -3.04 -16.92 5.14
CA ALA A 141 -4.50 -16.91 5.31
C ALA A 141 -5.01 -17.68 6.55
N THR A 142 -4.56 -17.33 7.75
CA THR A 142 -5.21 -17.81 8.99
C THR A 142 -6.10 -16.71 9.57
N LYS A 143 -7.41 -16.97 9.46
CA LYS A 143 -8.55 -16.12 9.81
C LYS A 143 -8.40 -15.40 11.16
N ASP A 144 -8.60 -14.09 11.13
CA ASP A 144 -8.69 -13.23 12.32
C ASP A 144 -10.16 -12.97 12.69
N CYS A 145 -10.95 -14.03 12.84
CA CYS A 145 -12.31 -13.97 13.39
C CYS A 145 -12.47 -15.07 14.44
N ASN A 146 -12.16 -14.74 15.70
CA ASN A 146 -12.73 -15.38 16.87
C ASN A 146 -13.62 -14.36 17.57
#